data_AF-A0A4S4FIR4-F1
#
_entry.id   AF-A0A4S4FIR4-F1
#
_cell.length_a   1.000
_cell.length_b   1.000
_cell.length_c   1.000
_cell.angle_alpha   90.00
_cell.angle_beta   90.00
_cell.angle_gamma   90.00
#
_symmetry.space_group_name_H-M   'P 1'
#
loop_
_entity.id
_entity.type
_entity.pdbx_description
1 polymer ?
#
loop_
_entity_poly.entity_id
_entity_poly.type
_entity_poly.pdbx_seq_one_letter_code
_entity_poly.pdbx_strand_id
1 'polypeptide(L)'
;MDLGQYAGYPLPHAVRTAFGVETAQQLADQLGITGTLTPDRAREAESAYNSYRAGDTAPARSLLVSLGVTEQMAADAVTKLPQL
;
A
#
# COMPACT_ATOMS: atom_id res chain seq x y z
N MET A 1 -10.10 -0.18 -3.97
CA MET A 1 -9.97 1.31 -4.04
C MET A 1 -9.92 1.65 -5.51
N ASP A 2 -10.51 2.76 -5.94
CA ASP A 2 -10.34 3.22 -7.32
C ASP A 2 -9.03 4.03 -7.43
N LEU A 3 -8.06 3.44 -8.13
CA LEU A 3 -6.76 4.06 -8.40
C LEU A 3 -6.73 4.80 -9.75
N GLY A 4 -7.85 4.87 -10.47
CA GLY A 4 -7.96 5.49 -11.79
C GLY A 4 -6.90 5.01 -12.78
N GLN A 5 -6.20 5.95 -13.41
CA GLN A 5 -5.13 5.68 -14.38
C GLN A 5 -3.95 4.85 -13.81
N TYR A 6 -3.78 4.83 -12.48
CA TYR A 6 -2.70 4.10 -11.82
C TYR A 6 -3.07 2.63 -11.56
N ALA A 7 -4.34 2.25 -11.74
CA ALA A 7 -4.84 0.90 -11.51
C ALA A 7 -4.07 -0.15 -12.32
N GLY A 8 -3.77 0.16 -13.60
CA GLY A 8 -3.06 -0.75 -14.51
C GLY A 8 -1.53 -0.66 -14.44
N TYR A 9 -0.96 0.18 -13.57
CA TYR A 9 0.48 0.35 -13.52
C TYR A 9 1.14 -0.91 -12.92
N PRO A 10 2.15 -1.50 -13.60
CA PRO A 10 2.82 -2.68 -13.09
C PRO A 10 3.63 -2.34 -11.84
N LEU A 11 3.44 -3.14 -10.80
CA LEU A 11 4.19 -2.96 -9.56
C LEU A 11 5.65 -3.39 -9.71
N PRO A 12 6.57 -2.83 -8.89
CA PRO A 12 7.96 -3.27 -8.85
C PRO A 12 8.05 -4.77 -8.57
N HIS A 13 9.03 -5.44 -9.18
CA HIS A 13 9.18 -6.91 -9.08
C HIS A 13 9.16 -7.42 -7.63
N ALA A 14 9.85 -6.73 -6.72
CA ALA A 14 9.89 -7.11 -5.30
C ALA A 14 8.49 -7.11 -4.64
N VAL A 15 7.64 -6.13 -4.97
CA VAL A 15 6.25 -6.07 -4.49
C VAL A 15 5.41 -7.16 -5.13
N ARG A 16 5.59 -7.40 -6.44
CA ARG A 16 4.87 -8.48 -7.14
C ARG A 16 5.18 -9.86 -6.57
N THR A 17 6.45 -10.15 -6.28
CA THR A 17 6.87 -11.42 -5.68
C THR A 17 6.36 -11.57 -4.25
N ALA A 18 6.38 -10.51 -3.45
CA ALA A 18 5.94 -10.55 -2.05
C ALA A 18 4.43 -10.76 -1.90
N PHE A 19 3.62 -10.17 -2.80
CA PHE A 19 2.16 -10.18 -2.69
C PHE A 19 1.45 -11.10 -3.70
N GLY A 20 2.15 -11.55 -4.75
CA GLY A 20 1.58 -12.40 -5.80
C GLY A 20 0.66 -11.65 -6.77
N VAL A 21 0.87 -10.34 -6.95
CA VAL A 21 0.03 -9.44 -7.77
C VAL A 21 0.84 -8.77 -8.87
N GLU A 22 0.20 -8.35 -9.95
CA GLU A 22 0.87 -7.67 -11.06
C GLU A 22 0.69 -6.16 -11.03
N THR A 23 -0.49 -5.71 -10.58
CA THR A 23 -0.94 -4.31 -10.70
C THR A 23 -1.29 -3.70 -9.35
N ALA A 24 -1.27 -2.37 -9.29
CA ALA A 24 -1.65 -1.63 -8.09
C ALA A 24 -3.13 -1.89 -7.70
N GLN A 25 -4.01 -2.08 -8.68
CA GLN A 25 -5.42 -2.41 -8.43
C GLN A 25 -5.56 -3.77 -7.75
N GLN A 26 -4.90 -4.81 -8.26
CA GLN A 26 -4.92 -6.14 -7.65
C GLN A 26 -4.39 -6.13 -6.22
N LEU A 27 -3.33 -5.35 -5.95
CA LEU A 27 -2.83 -5.18 -4.59
C LEU A 27 -3.86 -4.52 -3.68
N ALA A 28 -4.49 -3.44 -4.14
CA ALA A 28 -5.51 -2.73 -3.37
C ALA A 28 -6.71 -3.64 -3.06
N ASP A 29 -7.16 -4.42 -4.05
CA ASP A 29 -8.28 -5.34 -3.89
C ASP A 29 -7.93 -6.50 -2.94
N GLN A 30 -6.73 -7.07 -3.06
CA GLN A 30 -6.24 -8.14 -2.17
C GLN A 30 -6.11 -7.68 -0.72
N LEU A 31 -5.66 -6.44 -0.50
CA LEU A 31 -5.57 -5.84 0.83
C LEU A 31 -6.93 -5.39 1.35
N GLY A 32 -7.98 -5.42 0.52
CA GLY A 32 -9.32 -4.93 0.89
C GLY A 32 -9.37 -3.41 1.08
N ILE A 33 -8.44 -2.67 0.47
CA ILE A 33 -8.41 -1.20 0.53
C ILE A 33 -9.64 -0.68 -0.21
N THR A 34 -10.46 0.12 0.44
CA THR A 34 -11.69 0.70 -0.15
C THR A 34 -11.57 2.22 -0.27
N GLY A 35 -12.42 2.83 -1.10
CA GLY A 35 -12.44 4.29 -1.32
C GLY A 35 -11.78 4.75 -2.63
N THR A 36 -11.53 6.05 -2.72
CA THR A 36 -11.02 6.73 -3.92
C THR A 36 -9.66 7.35 -3.63
N LEU A 37 -8.73 7.26 -4.57
CA LEU A 37 -7.46 7.98 -4.49
C LEU A 37 -7.70 9.49 -4.62
N THR A 38 -7.55 10.22 -3.51
CA THR A 38 -7.61 11.70 -3.48
C THR A 38 -6.20 12.29 -3.34
N PRO A 39 -5.99 13.58 -3.67
CA PRO A 39 -4.69 14.23 -3.48
C PRO A 39 -4.19 14.20 -2.03
N ASP A 40 -5.09 14.30 -1.05
CA ASP A 40 -4.73 14.15 0.37
C ASP A 40 -4.28 12.73 0.69
N ARG A 41 -4.99 11.71 0.21
CA ARG A 41 -4.59 10.30 0.37
C ARG A 41 -3.25 9.99 -0.30
N ALA A 42 -2.98 10.61 -1.45
CA ALA A 42 -1.69 10.49 -2.13
C ALA A 42 -0.56 11.12 -1.29
N ARG A 43 -0.78 12.31 -0.69
CA ARG A 43 0.19 12.93 0.23
C ARG A 43 0.44 12.10 1.49
N GLU A 44 -0.62 11.53 2.08
CA GLU A 44 -0.49 10.61 3.22
C GLU A 44 0.31 9.36 2.84
N ALA A 45 0.04 8.79 1.65
CA ALA A 45 0.78 7.63 1.14
C ALA A 45 2.25 7.92 0.89
N GLU A 46 2.56 9.09 0.33
CA GLU A 46 3.95 9.52 0.10
C GLU A 46 4.70 9.74 1.42
N SER A 47 4.04 10.37 2.39
CA SER A 47 4.61 10.55 3.74
C SER A 47 4.90 9.20 4.41
N ALA A 48 3.94 8.26 4.37
CA ALA A 48 4.12 6.92 4.92
C ALA A 48 5.25 6.14 4.21
N TYR A 49 5.38 6.28 2.89
CA TYR A 49 6.47 5.69 2.12
C TYR A 49 7.83 6.27 2.52
N ASN A 50 7.92 7.59 2.70
CA ASN A 50 9.16 8.25 3.13
C ASN A 50 9.58 7.79 4.53
N SER A 51 8.64 7.65 5.45
CA SER A 51 8.91 7.08 6.78
C SER A 51 9.33 5.62 6.72
N TYR A 52 8.68 4.81 5.89
CA TYR A 52 9.06 3.41 5.67
C TYR A 52 10.49 3.29 5.14
N ARG A 53 10.87 4.14 4.19
CA ARG A 53 12.23 4.23 3.67
C ARG A 53 13.25 4.68 4.73
N ALA A 54 12.82 5.48 5.72
CA ALA A 54 13.64 5.83 6.87
C ALA A 54 13.70 4.72 7.95
N GLY A 55 13.05 3.58 7.73
CA GLY A 55 13.00 2.44 8.63
C GLY A 55 11.83 2.42 9.60
N ASP A 56 10.93 3.42 9.56
CA ASP A 56 9.74 3.47 10.39
C ASP A 56 8.51 2.88 9.67
N THR A 57 8.10 1.70 10.11
CA THR A 57 6.98 0.95 9.55
C THR A 57 5.62 1.34 10.15
N ALA A 58 5.61 2.10 11.25
CA ALA A 58 4.37 2.46 11.93
C ALA A 58 3.46 3.38 11.09
N PRO A 59 3.97 4.40 10.36
CA PRO A 59 3.16 5.23 9.47
C PRO A 59 2.56 4.44 8.31
N ALA A 60 3.31 3.50 7.72
CA ALA A 60 2.80 2.63 6.66
C ALA A 60 1.65 1.75 7.15
N ARG A 61 1.79 1.15 8.35
CA ARG A 61 0.71 0.38 8.98
C ARG A 61 -0.51 1.25 9.27
N SER A 62 -0.31 2.43 9.84
CA SER A 62 -1.40 3.35 10.19
C SER A 62 -2.17 3.82 8.97
N LEU A 63 -1.47 4.09 7.85
CA LEU A 63 -2.11 4.41 6.58
C LEU A 63 -3.01 3.27 6.09
N LEU A 64 -2.49 2.03 6.04
CA LEU A 64 -3.28 0.88 5.60
C LEU A 64 -4.57 0.73 6.41
N VAL A 65 -4.49 0.90 7.73
CA VAL A 65 -5.67 0.90 8.61
C VAL A 65 -6.63 2.05 8.28
N SER A 66 -6.11 3.26 8.04
CA SER A 66 -6.91 4.42 7.61
C SER A 66 -7.59 4.22 6.25
N LEU A 67 -7.04 3.35 5.41
CA LEU A 67 -7.60 2.95 4.11
C LEU A 67 -8.62 1.79 4.20
N GLY A 68 -8.91 1.32 5.41
CA GLY A 68 -9.92 0.29 5.68
C GLY A 68 -9.36 -1.12 5.80
N VAL A 69 -8.04 -1.31 5.79
CA VAL A 69 -7.41 -2.61 6.05
C VAL A 69 -7.48 -2.91 7.54
N THR A 70 -7.68 -4.18 7.93
CA THR A 70 -7.64 -4.57 9.35
C THR A 70 -6.23 -4.39 9.92
N GLU A 71 -6.09 -4.08 11.21
CA GLU A 71 -4.75 -3.90 11.84
C GLU A 71 -3.83 -5.11 11.63
N GLN A 72 -4.40 -6.32 11.68
CA GLN A 72 -3.66 -7.57 11.49
C GLN A 72 -3.16 -7.73 10.05
N MET A 73 -4.00 -7.43 9.05
CA MET A 73 -3.59 -7.45 7.65
C MET A 73 -2.60 -6.32 7.33
N ALA A 74 -2.76 -5.14 7.95
CA ALA A 74 -1.82 -4.04 7.79
C ALA A 74 -0.44 -4.40 8.35
N ALA A 75 -0.37 -5.08 9.50
CA ALA A 75 0.88 -5.58 10.05
C ALA A 75 1.53 -6.63 9.13
N ASP A 76 0.76 -7.60 8.64
CA ASP A 76 1.25 -8.65 7.73
C ASP A 76 1.67 -8.11 6.35
N ALA A 77 0.98 -7.10 5.82
CA ALA A 77 1.38 -6.43 4.59
C ALA A 77 2.73 -5.73 4.77
N VAL A 78 2.92 -5.02 5.88
CA VAL A 78 4.15 -4.26 6.10
C VAL A 78 5.36 -5.16 6.37
N THR A 79 5.18 -6.37 6.92
CA THR A 79 6.26 -7.36 7.04
C THR A 79 6.63 -8.00 5.71
N LYS A 80 5.68 -8.09 4.77
CA LYS A 80 5.92 -8.56 3.40
C LYS A 80 6.57 -7.52 2.49
N LEU A 81 6.49 -6.24 2.85
CA LEU A 81 7.12 -5.18 2.06
C LEU A 81 8.64 -5.39 2.04
N PRO A 82 9.27 -5.35 0.86
CA PRO A 82 10.72 -5.45 0.74
C PRO A 82 11.37 -4.24 1.41
N GLN A 83 12.44 -4.47 2.17
CA GLN A 83 13.24 -3.38 2.71
C GLN A 83 13.87 -2.60 1.54
N LEU A 84 13.69 -1.28 1.56
CA LEU A 84 14.12 -0.34 0.52
C LEU A 84 15.47 0.29 0.83
#